data_AF-A0A930EDX8-F1
#
_entry.id   AF-A0A930EDX8-F1
#
_cell.length_a   1.000
_cell.length_b   1.000
_cell.length_c   1.000
_cell.angle_alpha   90.00
_cell.angle_beta   90.00
_cell.angle_gamma   90.00
#
_symmetry.space_group_name_H-M   'P 1'
#
loop_
_entity.id
_entity.type
_entity.pdbx_description
1 polymer ?
#
loop_
_entity_poly.entity_id
_entity_poly.type
_entity_poly.pdbx_seq_one_letter_code
_entity_poly.pdbx_strand_id
1 'polypeptide(L)'
;TAESIAQALERRVSFRRAMKSAIQRTMKSGAKGIKVLVSGRLGGAEIARSEKYSEGNVPLHTLRADIDYGFAEADTTYGKIGVKVWVNHGEILDKGLKEAIPEQSRNDRRDRKQRRNDKRDKKRSFGNRRNDNRESRPEVKPATTRVRKAPKVTEAAPAPEVVETAQGTEE
;
A
#
# COMPACT_ATOMS: atom_id res chain seq x y z
N THR A 1 -0.90 -8.11 17.23
CA THR A 1 -1.27 -9.03 18.35
C THR A 1 -0.13 -9.99 18.70
N ALA A 2 0.47 -10.68 17.72
CA ALA A 2 1.60 -11.60 17.93
C ALA A 2 2.79 -10.96 18.67
N GLU A 3 3.24 -9.77 18.24
CA GLU A 3 4.33 -9.03 18.90
C GLU A 3 4.05 -8.72 20.38
N SER A 4 2.81 -8.37 20.73
CA SER A 4 2.45 -8.10 22.13
C SER A 4 2.56 -9.36 23.00
N ILE A 5 2.31 -10.54 22.44
CA ILE A 5 2.51 -11.81 23.14
C ILE A 5 4.01 -12.11 23.25
N ALA A 6 4.79 -11.89 22.18
CA ALA A 6 6.23 -12.08 22.21
C ALA A 6 6.90 -11.20 23.28
N GLN A 7 6.59 -9.91 23.30
CA GLN A 7 7.07 -8.98 24.33
C GLN A 7 6.67 -9.40 25.76
N ALA A 8 5.48 -9.99 25.93
CA ALA A 8 5.06 -10.49 27.24
C ALA A 8 5.88 -11.73 27.68
N LEU A 9 6.23 -12.61 26.74
CA LEU A 9 7.07 -13.78 27.00
C LEU A 9 8.51 -13.36 27.33
N GLU A 10 9.05 -12.35 26.65
CA GLU A 10 10.37 -11.77 26.96
C GLU A 10 10.42 -11.17 28.36
N ARG A 11 9.33 -10.51 28.78
CA ARG A 11 9.15 -9.99 30.15
C ARG A 11 8.85 -11.08 31.18
N ARG A 12 9.02 -12.36 30.84
CA ARG A 12 8.81 -13.52 31.72
C ARG A 12 7.38 -13.65 32.26
N VAL A 13 6.38 -13.13 31.56
CA VAL A 13 4.97 -13.39 31.88
C VAL A 13 4.63 -14.83 31.51
N SER A 14 3.81 -15.50 32.33
CA SER A 14 3.37 -16.86 32.03
C SER A 14 2.65 -16.93 30.68
N PHE A 15 3.04 -17.91 29.85
CA PHE A 15 2.52 -18.05 28.48
C PHE A 15 0.99 -18.19 28.44
N ARG A 16 0.39 -18.91 29.40
CA ARG A 16 -1.09 -19.04 29.50
C ARG A 16 -1.75 -17.68 29.72
N ARG A 17 -1.18 -16.86 30.61
CA ARG A 17 -1.73 -15.53 30.92
C ARG A 17 -1.56 -14.58 29.73
N ALA A 18 -0.38 -14.58 29.10
CA ALA A 18 -0.12 -13.79 27.91
C ALA A 18 -1.10 -14.13 26.78
N MET A 19 -1.30 -15.42 26.50
CA MET A 19 -2.24 -15.89 25.48
C MET A 19 -3.69 -15.53 25.82
N LYS A 20 -4.18 -15.89 27.01
CA LYS A 20 -5.57 -15.61 27.41
C LYS A 20 -5.88 -14.11 27.42
N SER A 21 -4.93 -13.29 27.88
CA SER A 21 -5.05 -11.83 27.84
C SER A 21 -5.09 -11.28 26.41
N ALA A 22 -4.29 -11.83 25.49
CA ALA A 22 -4.31 -11.43 24.08
C ALA A 22 -5.61 -11.83 23.38
N ILE A 23 -6.13 -13.03 23.66
CA ILE A 23 -7.41 -13.52 23.16
C ILE A 23 -8.54 -12.60 23.61
N GLN A 24 -8.64 -12.35 24.92
CA GLN A 24 -9.68 -11.47 25.47
C GLN A 24 -9.63 -10.06 24.89
N ARG A 25 -8.43 -9.49 24.68
CA ARG A 25 -8.29 -8.18 24.04
C ARG A 25 -8.78 -8.20 22.59
N THR A 26 -8.46 -9.25 21.83
CA THR A 26 -8.85 -9.37 20.43
C THR A 26 -10.35 -9.61 20.26
N MET A 27 -10.96 -10.44 21.13
CA MET A 27 -12.41 -10.64 21.16
C MET A 27 -13.15 -9.35 21.53
N LYS A 28 -12.63 -8.57 22.50
CA LYS A 28 -13.16 -7.23 22.83
C LYS A 28 -13.05 -6.24 21.68
N SER A 29 -12.03 -6.37 20.82
CA SER A 29 -11.89 -5.57 19.61
C SER A 29 -12.86 -5.98 18.48
N GLY A 30 -13.73 -6.97 18.70
CA GLY A 30 -14.78 -7.35 17.75
C GLY A 30 -14.38 -8.40 16.72
N ALA A 31 -13.27 -9.13 16.93
CA ALA A 31 -12.94 -10.27 16.07
C ALA A 31 -13.96 -11.41 16.25
N LYS A 32 -14.30 -12.12 15.17
CA LYS A 32 -15.22 -13.27 15.22
C LYS A 32 -14.57 -14.52 15.80
N GLY A 33 -13.24 -14.59 15.73
CA GLY A 33 -12.47 -15.65 16.35
C GLY A 33 -10.98 -15.36 16.31
N ILE A 34 -10.25 -16.03 17.20
CA ILE A 34 -8.81 -15.97 17.29
C ILE A 34 -8.26 -17.36 17.61
N LYS A 35 -7.17 -17.73 16.96
CA LYS A 35 -6.37 -18.89 17.30
C LYS A 35 -4.94 -18.43 17.57
N VAL A 36 -4.38 -18.85 18.69
CA VAL A 36 -3.00 -18.57 19.08
C VAL A 36 -2.30 -19.90 19.28
N LEU A 37 -1.12 -20.04 18.69
CA LEU A 37 -0.23 -21.17 18.89
C LEU A 37 1.14 -20.62 19.31
N VAL A 38 1.65 -21.13 20.42
CA VAL A 38 2.99 -20.80 20.92
C VAL A 38 3.80 -22.08 20.98
N SER A 39 4.94 -22.09 20.33
CA SER A 39 5.83 -23.25 20.21
C SER A 39 7.24 -22.90 20.69
N GLY A 40 7.82 -23.75 21.54
CA GLY A 40 9.19 -23.60 22.00
C GLY A 40 9.36 -24.09 23.44
N ARG A 41 10.42 -23.62 24.11
CA ARG A 41 10.72 -23.95 25.52
C ARG A 41 9.86 -23.12 26.47
N LEU A 42 8.57 -23.45 26.53
CA LEU A 42 7.58 -22.68 27.28
C LEU A 42 7.88 -22.68 28.77
N GLY A 43 8.05 -21.47 29.34
CA GLY A 43 8.35 -21.30 30.77
C GLY A 43 9.74 -21.77 31.20
N GLY A 44 10.67 -21.97 30.26
CA GLY A 44 12.03 -22.46 30.56
C GLY A 44 12.14 -23.98 30.72
N ALA A 45 11.11 -24.72 30.29
CA ALA A 45 11.19 -26.18 30.25
C ALA A 45 12.33 -26.66 29.34
N GLU A 46 12.95 -27.79 29.70
CA GLU A 46 14.01 -28.42 28.91
C GLU A 46 13.50 -28.89 27.55
N ILE A 47 12.29 -29.47 27.53
CA ILE A 47 11.65 -29.99 26.32
C ILE A 47 10.72 -28.94 25.73
N ALA A 48 10.88 -28.67 24.44
CA ALA A 48 10.01 -27.76 23.70
C ALA A 48 8.60 -28.36 23.51
N ARG A 49 7.58 -27.53 23.69
CA ARG A 49 6.17 -27.90 23.53
C ARG A 49 5.43 -26.87 22.68
N SER A 50 4.32 -27.30 22.10
CA SER A 50 3.41 -26.42 21.36
C SER A 50 2.07 -26.37 22.08
N GLU A 51 1.70 -25.19 22.57
CA GLU A 51 0.39 -24.95 23.15
C GLU A 51 -0.47 -24.12 22.21
N LYS A 52 -1.75 -24.50 22.09
CA LYS A 52 -2.73 -23.80 21.28
C LYS A 52 -3.93 -23.40 22.12
N TYR A 53 -4.40 -22.18 21.92
CA TYR A 53 -5.66 -21.70 22.45
C TYR A 53 -6.45 -21.06 21.31
N SER A 54 -7.75 -21.35 21.25
CA SER A 54 -8.65 -20.79 20.25
C SER A 54 -9.97 -20.41 20.90
N GLU A 55 -10.52 -19.29 20.47
CA GLU A 55 -11.81 -18.77 20.90
C GLU A 55 -12.56 -18.24 19.68
N GLY A 56 -13.88 -18.46 19.62
CA GLY A 56 -14.71 -18.10 18.47
C GLY A 56 -14.51 -19.03 17.27
N ASN A 57 -14.88 -18.55 16.08
CA ASN A 57 -14.83 -19.32 14.83
C ASN A 57 -13.61 -18.91 13.98
N VAL A 58 -12.75 -19.86 13.63
CA VAL A 58 -11.57 -19.64 12.76
C VAL A 58 -11.50 -20.76 11.70
N PRO A 59 -12.20 -20.61 10.57
CA PRO A 59 -12.25 -21.65 9.54
C PRO A 59 -11.04 -21.54 8.59
N LEU A 60 -10.08 -22.46 8.70
CA LEU A 60 -8.86 -22.43 7.88
C LEU A 60 -9.04 -22.95 6.44
N HIS A 61 -10.13 -23.68 6.17
CA HIS A 61 -10.44 -24.22 4.85
C HIS A 61 -11.27 -23.26 3.99
N THR A 62 -11.89 -22.26 4.62
CA THR A 62 -12.80 -21.35 3.94
C THR A 62 -12.03 -20.19 3.34
N LEU A 63 -11.76 -20.25 2.03
CA LEU A 63 -11.01 -19.21 1.30
C LEU A 63 -11.67 -17.81 1.34
N ARG A 64 -13.00 -17.75 1.53
CA ARG A 64 -13.76 -16.48 1.62
C ARG A 64 -13.66 -15.77 2.97
N ALA A 65 -13.07 -16.42 3.97
CA ALA A 65 -12.93 -15.84 5.30
C ALA A 65 -11.75 -14.86 5.32
N ASP A 66 -11.95 -13.69 5.91
CA ASP A 66 -10.88 -12.70 6.13
C ASP A 66 -10.08 -13.11 7.37
N ILE A 67 -8.97 -13.81 7.14
CA ILE A 67 -8.11 -14.34 8.20
C ILE A 67 -6.74 -13.70 8.11
N ASP A 68 -6.42 -12.89 9.11
CA ASP A 68 -5.09 -12.31 9.27
C ASP A 68 -4.19 -13.28 10.02
N TYR A 69 -3.04 -13.60 9.41
CA TYR A 69 -1.98 -14.38 10.04
C TYR A 69 -0.83 -13.47 10.48
N GLY A 70 -0.43 -13.61 11.74
CA GLY A 70 0.74 -12.93 12.30
C GLY A 70 1.71 -13.93 12.91
N PHE A 71 2.99 -13.76 12.62
CA PHE A 71 4.08 -14.50 13.25
C PHE A 71 5.01 -13.54 13.98
N ALA A 72 5.44 -13.92 15.17
CA ALA A 72 6.47 -13.21 15.92
C ALA A 72 7.36 -14.21 16.65
N GLU A 73 8.64 -13.88 16.74
CA GLU A 73 9.59 -14.60 17.59
C GLU A 73 9.79 -13.83 18.89
N ALA A 74 9.92 -14.54 20.00
CA ALA A 74 10.28 -13.98 21.29
C ALA A 74 11.67 -14.48 21.67
N ASP A 75 12.60 -13.56 21.92
CA ASP A 75 13.97 -13.89 22.32
C ASP A 75 14.04 -14.02 23.85
N THR A 76 14.00 -15.26 24.33
CA THR A 76 14.09 -15.54 25.78
C THR A 76 15.47 -16.07 26.15
N THR A 77 15.80 -16.04 27.44
CA THR A 77 17.09 -16.57 27.94
C THR A 77 17.31 -18.05 27.65
N TYR A 78 16.24 -18.80 27.40
CA TYR A 78 16.30 -20.24 27.14
C TYR A 78 16.27 -20.57 25.64
N GLY A 79 16.28 -19.54 24.79
CA GLY A 79 16.20 -19.65 23.33
C GLY A 79 15.00 -18.92 22.75
N LYS A 80 14.68 -19.23 21.50
CA LYS A 80 13.60 -18.61 20.75
C LYS A 80 12.26 -19.30 20.98
N ILE A 81 11.21 -18.53 21.17
CA ILE A 81 9.83 -19.01 21.22
C ILE A 81 9.07 -18.44 20.02
N GLY A 82 8.46 -19.31 19.23
CA GLY A 82 7.63 -18.92 18.10
C GLY A 82 6.18 -18.69 18.51
N VAL A 83 5.61 -17.55 18.12
CA VAL A 83 4.20 -17.20 18.33
C VAL A 83 3.51 -17.06 16.98
N LYS A 84 2.50 -17.89 16.74
CA LYS A 84 1.64 -17.87 15.55
C LYS A 84 0.23 -17.47 15.96
N VAL A 85 -0.34 -16.48 15.30
CA VAL A 85 -1.69 -15.98 15.59
C VAL A 85 -2.49 -15.93 14.30
N TRP A 86 -3.74 -16.38 14.36
CA TRP A 86 -4.75 -16.22 13.33
C TRP A 86 -5.92 -15.43 13.92
N VAL A 87 -6.35 -14.36 13.26
CA VAL A 87 -7.51 -13.56 13.65
C VAL A 87 -8.52 -13.59 12.53
N ASN A 88 -9.76 -13.97 12.84
CA ASN A 88 -10.87 -13.95 11.89
C ASN A 88 -11.65 -12.64 12.05
N HIS A 89 -11.60 -11.81 11.01
CA HIS A 89 -12.34 -10.55 10.95
C HIS A 89 -13.75 -10.73 10.37
N GLY A 90 -14.00 -11.78 9.61
CA GLY A 90 -15.32 -12.11 9.10
C GLY A 90 -15.32 -12.84 7.77
N GLU A 91 -16.44 -12.72 7.06
CA GLU A 91 -16.55 -13.21 5.68
C GLU A 91 -16.53 -12.00 4.76
N ILE A 92 -15.70 -12.06 3.72
CA ILE A 92 -15.70 -11.06 2.66
C ILE A 92 -16.80 -11.48 1.69
N LEU A 93 -18.04 -11.05 1.96
CA LEU A 93 -19.09 -11.08 0.95
C LEU A 93 -18.79 -9.95 -0.04
N ASP A 94 -18.16 -10.31 -1.15
CA ASP A 94 -18.01 -9.51 -2.37
C ASP A 94 -17.81 -8.01 -2.17
N LYS A 95 -16.59 -7.62 -1.79
CA LYS A 95 -16.10 -6.28 -2.10
C LYS A 95 -14.81 -6.43 -2.86
N GLY A 96 -14.91 -6.26 -4.18
CA GLY A 96 -13.78 -6.26 -5.09
C GLY A 96 -12.64 -5.39 -4.58
N LEU A 97 -11.41 -5.80 -4.88
CA LEU A 97 -10.15 -5.08 -4.69
C LEU A 97 -10.18 -4.07 -3.53
N LYS A 98 -9.63 -4.47 -2.37
CA LYS A 98 -9.18 -3.58 -1.27
C LYS A 98 -9.05 -2.15 -1.76
N GLU A 99 -10.01 -1.29 -1.40
CA GLU A 99 -10.03 0.10 -1.81
C GLU A 99 -8.67 0.73 -1.47
N ALA A 100 -7.87 0.94 -2.51
CA ALA A 100 -6.63 1.64 -2.37
C ALA A 100 -6.94 3.08 -1.93
N ILE A 101 -6.24 3.47 -0.88
CA ILE A 101 -6.13 4.79 -0.26
C ILE A 101 -7.16 5.04 0.86
N PRO A 102 -6.75 4.94 2.15
CA PRO A 102 -7.57 5.41 3.27
C PRO A 102 -7.90 6.89 3.07
N GLU A 103 -9.16 7.25 3.34
CA GLU A 103 -9.74 8.56 3.05
C GLU A 103 -8.92 9.75 3.60
N GLN A 104 -8.20 9.52 4.70
CA GLN A 104 -7.27 10.48 5.31
C GLN A 104 -6.20 10.99 4.31
N SER A 105 -5.64 10.11 3.48
CA SER A 105 -4.67 10.47 2.44
C SER A 105 -5.32 11.22 1.26
N ARG A 106 -6.61 10.97 0.99
CA ARG A 106 -7.36 11.73 -0.02
C ARG A 106 -7.62 13.16 0.45
N ASN A 107 -7.91 13.37 1.73
CA ASN A 107 -8.11 14.69 2.33
C ASN A 107 -6.80 15.49 2.38
N ASP A 108 -5.69 14.89 2.82
CA ASP A 108 -4.37 15.56 2.81
C ASP A 108 -3.93 16.01 1.40
N ARG A 109 -4.19 15.16 0.39
CA ARG A 109 -3.91 15.50 -1.01
C ARG A 109 -4.82 16.61 -1.54
N ARG A 110 -6.10 16.62 -1.15
CA ARG A 110 -7.06 17.68 -1.51
C ARG A 110 -6.65 19.02 -0.88
N ASP A 111 -6.36 19.03 0.42
CA ASP A 111 -5.93 20.24 1.14
C ASP A 111 -4.63 20.82 0.58
N ARG A 112 -3.65 19.96 0.26
CA ARG A 112 -2.39 20.39 -0.36
C ARG A 112 -2.61 20.99 -1.75
N LYS A 113 -3.54 20.43 -2.54
CA LYS A 113 -3.89 20.95 -3.87
C LYS A 113 -4.62 22.29 -3.78
N GLN A 114 -5.54 22.43 -2.82
CA GLN A 114 -6.31 23.65 -2.60
C GLN A 114 -5.40 24.81 -2.17
N ARG A 115 -4.52 24.59 -1.18
CA ARG A 115 -3.48 25.57 -0.77
C ARG A 115 -2.54 25.97 -1.90
N ARG A 116 -2.25 25.06 -2.84
CA ARG A 116 -1.39 25.36 -4.00
C ARG A 116 -2.10 26.25 -5.03
N ASN A 117 -3.41 26.03 -5.24
CA ASN A 117 -4.22 26.87 -6.12
C ASN A 117 -4.41 28.27 -5.52
N ASP A 118 -4.72 28.39 -4.24
CA ASP A 118 -4.87 29.69 -3.56
C ASP A 118 -3.60 30.54 -3.64
N LYS A 119 -2.42 29.92 -3.46
CA LYS A 119 -1.13 30.61 -3.66
C LYS A 119 -0.92 31.07 -5.11
N ARG A 120 -1.38 30.28 -6.09
CA ARG A 120 -1.23 30.60 -7.51
C ARG A 120 -2.15 31.75 -7.93
N ASP A 121 -3.38 31.76 -7.45
CA ASP A 121 -4.35 32.82 -7.74
C ASP A 121 -3.99 34.12 -7.03
N LYS A 122 -3.48 34.05 -5.79
CA LYS A 122 -2.91 35.21 -5.11
C LYS A 122 -1.73 35.80 -5.90
N LYS A 123 -0.81 34.97 -6.41
CA LYS A 123 0.32 35.43 -7.24
C LYS A 123 -0.13 36.07 -8.56
N ARG A 124 -1.20 35.56 -9.18
CA ARG A 124 -1.79 36.14 -10.40
C ARG A 124 -2.44 37.50 -10.13
N SER A 125 -3.16 37.63 -9.02
CA SER A 125 -3.79 38.89 -8.61
C SER A 125 -2.77 40.01 -8.32
N PHE A 126 -1.64 39.69 -7.67
CA PHE A 126 -0.54 40.65 -7.47
C PHE A 126 0.22 40.99 -8.76
N GLY A 127 0.28 40.07 -9.73
CA GLY A 127 0.90 40.32 -11.03
C GLY A 127 0.09 41.26 -11.92
N ASN A 128 -1.24 41.18 -11.86
CA ASN A 128 -2.12 41.98 -12.72
C ASN A 128 -2.18 43.46 -12.30
N ARG A 129 -2.11 43.75 -11.00
CA ARG A 129 -2.11 45.14 -10.48
C ARG A 129 -0.87 45.96 -10.84
N ARG A 130 0.24 45.32 -11.22
CA ARG A 130 1.45 46.02 -11.69
C ARG A 130 1.39 46.39 -13.18
N ASN A 131 0.47 45.80 -13.94
CA ASN A 131 0.43 45.98 -15.39
C ASN A 131 -0.48 47.15 -15.82
N ASP A 132 -1.40 47.60 -14.96
CA ASP A 132 -2.36 48.67 -15.28
C ASP A 132 -1.76 50.09 -15.19
N ASN A 133 -0.50 50.26 -14.76
CA ASN A 133 0.13 51.57 -14.56
C ASN A 133 1.33 51.83 -15.51
N ARG A 134 1.38 51.16 -16.67
CA ARG A 134 2.47 51.29 -17.66
C ARG A 134 2.05 51.96 -18.98
N GLU A 135 0.89 52.59 -19.02
CA GLU A 135 0.35 53.27 -20.19
C GLU A 135 0.52 54.80 -20.05
N SER A 136 1.76 55.31 -20.14
CA SER A 136 2.07 56.74 -20.38
C SER A 136 3.57 56.97 -20.68
N ARG A 137 4.10 56.45 -21.81
CA ARG A 137 5.28 57.05 -22.49
C ARG A 137 5.38 56.56 -23.95
N PRO A 138 5.73 57.43 -24.93
CA PRO A 138 5.40 57.22 -26.33
C PRO A 138 6.34 56.27 -27.08
N GLU A 139 5.81 55.72 -28.17
CA GLU A 139 6.38 54.71 -29.09
C GLU A 139 7.75 55.08 -29.68
N VAL A 140 8.61 54.06 -29.82
CA VAL A 140 9.66 54.04 -30.85
C VAL A 140 9.64 52.67 -31.52
N LYS A 141 9.26 52.64 -32.81
CA LYS A 141 9.33 51.44 -33.66
C LYS A 141 10.75 51.31 -34.23
N PRO A 142 11.28 50.08 -34.35
CA PRO A 142 12.08 49.83 -35.54
C PRO A 142 11.83 48.49 -36.26
N ALA A 143 11.80 48.65 -37.58
CA ALA A 143 12.34 47.81 -38.64
C ALA A 143 11.91 46.34 -38.76
N THR A 144 11.06 46.10 -39.75
CA THR A 144 10.76 44.79 -40.35
C THR A 144 11.99 44.17 -40.99
N THR A 145 12.21 42.86 -40.79
CA THR A 145 13.03 42.04 -41.70
C THR A 145 12.29 40.73 -42.05
N ARG A 146 11.68 40.80 -43.24
CA ARG A 146 11.44 39.78 -44.29
C ARG A 146 11.21 38.30 -43.92
N VAL A 147 9.99 37.87 -44.24
CA VAL A 147 9.49 36.51 -44.45
C VAL A 147 10.29 35.74 -45.52
N ARG A 148 10.47 34.43 -45.34
CA ARG A 148 10.39 33.45 -46.43
C ARG A 148 9.45 32.29 -46.06
N LYS A 149 8.59 31.94 -47.02
CA LYS A 149 7.44 31.02 -46.95
C LYS A 149 7.82 29.67 -47.57
N ALA A 150 7.57 28.59 -46.82
CA ALA A 150 7.18 27.20 -47.16
C ALA A 150 7.87 26.44 -48.33
N PRO A 151 7.89 25.08 -48.32
CA PRO A 151 6.70 24.36 -48.77
C PRO A 151 6.38 23.05 -48.01
N LYS A 152 5.13 22.60 -48.18
CA LYS A 152 4.57 21.28 -47.83
C LYS A 152 4.23 20.58 -49.15
N VAL A 153 4.70 19.34 -49.36
CA VAL A 153 4.45 18.50 -50.56
C VAL A 153 4.56 17.03 -50.08
N THR A 154 3.44 16.35 -49.76
CA THR A 154 2.65 15.35 -50.55
C THR A 154 3.30 13.98 -50.80
N GLU A 155 2.66 12.97 -50.18
CA GLU A 155 2.34 11.58 -50.59
C GLU A 155 2.88 11.02 -51.92
N ALA A 156 3.48 9.80 -51.88
CA ALA A 156 3.26 8.66 -52.80
C ALA A 156 4.15 7.44 -52.46
N ALA A 157 3.55 6.23 -52.45
CA ALA A 157 4.20 4.88 -52.49
C ALA A 157 4.62 4.52 -53.96
N PRO A 158 5.31 3.40 -54.34
CA PRO A 158 5.09 1.97 -53.96
C PRO A 158 6.35 1.05 -53.85
N ALA A 159 6.09 -0.25 -53.58
CA ALA A 159 6.94 -1.46 -53.41
C ALA A 159 7.81 -1.86 -54.66
N PRO A 160 8.62 -2.98 -54.75
CA PRO A 160 8.55 -4.28 -54.04
C PRO A 160 9.89 -5.04 -53.75
N GLU A 161 9.75 -6.29 -53.27
CA GLU A 161 10.64 -7.46 -53.43
C GLU A 161 11.81 -7.70 -52.44
N VAL A 162 11.61 -8.64 -51.52
CA VAL A 162 12.63 -9.65 -51.19
C VAL A 162 11.98 -11.03 -51.16
N VAL A 163 12.66 -11.91 -51.89
CA VAL A 163 12.27 -13.23 -52.41
C VAL A 163 12.22 -14.30 -51.32
N GLU A 164 11.24 -15.17 -51.49
CA GLU A 164 11.00 -16.45 -50.83
C GLU A 164 11.89 -17.56 -51.42
N THR A 165 12.52 -18.38 -50.57
CA THR A 165 12.79 -19.82 -50.80
C THR A 165 12.97 -20.46 -49.42
N ALA A 166 12.09 -21.34 -48.92
CA ALA A 166 11.87 -22.75 -49.36
C ALA A 166 13.19 -23.53 -49.19
N GLN A 167 13.36 -24.61 -48.42
CA GLN A 167 12.61 -25.84 -48.12
C GLN A 167 13.38 -26.50 -46.93
N GLY A 168 12.87 -27.31 -46.01
CA GLY A 168 11.77 -28.26 -46.08
C GLY A 168 12.24 -29.59 -46.67
N THR A 169 12.69 -30.54 -45.85
CA THR A 169 12.64 -32.01 -46.13
C THR A 169 13.05 -32.73 -44.83
N GLU A 170 12.10 -33.41 -44.17
CA GLU A 170 11.88 -34.88 -44.22
C GLU A 170 12.95 -35.60 -43.38
N GLU A 171 12.60 -36.31 -42.31
CA GLU A 171 11.73 -37.49 -42.21
C GLU A 171 11.06 -37.60 -40.82
#